data_AF-A0A968E5Q6-F1
#
_entry.id   AF-A0A968E5Q6-F1
#
_cell.length_a   1.000
_cell.length_b   1.000
_cell.length_c   1.000
_cell.angle_alpha   90.00
_cell.angle_beta   90.00
_cell.angle_gamma   90.00
#
_symmetry.space_group_name_H-M   'P 1'
#
loop_
_entity.id
_entity.type
_entity.pdbx_description
1 polymer ?
#
loop_
_entity_poly.entity_id
_entity_poly.type
_entity_poly.pdbx_seq_one_letter_code
_entity_poly.pdbx_strand_id
1 'polypeptide(L)'
;MVEKTMQASPSADSAANIDAPTNSRAWIVAGIATIAATFGGFGTWAALASLDSAAIAPGVVVVESERKSVQHLEGGLVKEILVRNGDPVARGDVLVRLENTHAKALHDVIRGEIDAARAEAARLVAERDGLEDIAFPEDILARAQVPKVAEALQGQRNLFAARRTSLEGQVAIL
;
A
#
# COMPACT_ATOMS: atom_id res chain seq x y z
N MET A 1 39.15 100.59 -84.37
CA MET A 1 40.19 100.01 -83.49
C MET A 1 39.76 98.58 -83.18
N VAL A 2 40.42 97.59 -83.80
CA VAL A 2 40.44 96.13 -83.45
C VAL A 2 39.05 95.43 -83.37
N GLU A 3 38.56 94.78 -84.44
CA GLU A 3 38.64 93.31 -84.73
C GLU A 3 37.82 92.43 -83.75
N LYS A 4 36.90 91.50 -84.11
CA LYS A 4 36.55 90.69 -85.32
C LYS A 4 37.23 89.32 -85.51
N THR A 5 36.81 88.35 -84.71
CA THR A 5 36.78 86.85 -84.88
C THR A 5 35.72 86.29 -83.89
N MET A 6 35.20 85.05 -83.84
CA MET A 6 35.06 83.84 -84.71
C MET A 6 33.99 82.94 -84.01
N GLN A 7 33.18 82.07 -84.62
CA GLN A 7 32.83 81.86 -86.04
C GLN A 7 31.32 81.54 -86.18
N ALA A 8 30.86 80.31 -86.49
CA ALA A 8 29.43 79.97 -86.66
C ALA A 8 29.10 78.45 -86.64
N SER A 9 27.82 78.12 -86.35
CA SER A 9 27.11 76.83 -86.61
C SER A 9 27.53 75.60 -85.77
N PRO A 10 26.68 74.53 -85.62
CA PRO A 10 25.57 74.12 -86.50
C PRO A 10 24.20 73.82 -85.86
N SER A 11 23.26 73.48 -86.74
CA SER A 11 21.90 72.97 -86.53
C SER A 11 21.81 71.51 -86.06
N ALA A 12 20.67 71.12 -85.48
CA ALA A 12 20.10 69.77 -85.66
C ALA A 12 18.57 69.75 -85.40
N ASP A 13 17.78 69.57 -86.46
CA ASP A 13 16.40 69.09 -86.33
C ASP A 13 16.43 67.60 -85.95
N SER A 14 15.99 67.27 -84.74
CA SER A 14 15.58 65.90 -84.37
C SER A 14 14.76 65.92 -83.08
N ALA A 15 13.52 66.38 -83.18
CA ALA A 15 12.47 65.93 -82.27
C ALA A 15 12.14 64.46 -82.60
N ALA A 16 13.07 63.57 -82.24
CA ALA A 16 12.96 62.14 -82.51
C ALA A 16 11.75 61.58 -81.74
N ASN A 17 10.70 61.21 -82.48
CA ASN A 17 9.54 60.56 -81.90
C ASN A 17 9.95 59.18 -81.39
N ILE A 18 10.22 59.07 -80.09
CA ILE A 18 10.47 57.79 -79.44
C ILE A 18 9.12 57.08 -79.29
N ASP A 19 8.73 56.33 -80.32
CA ASP A 19 7.59 55.41 -80.30
C ASP A 19 7.85 54.27 -79.29
N ALA A 20 7.72 54.60 -78.01
CA ALA A 20 7.87 53.65 -76.93
C ALA A 20 6.82 52.53 -77.09
N PRO A 21 7.22 51.25 -77.14
CA PRO A 21 6.32 50.15 -77.45
C PRO A 21 5.24 50.03 -76.37
N THR A 22 4.05 50.56 -76.67
CA THR A 22 2.95 50.78 -75.71
C THR A 22 2.16 49.49 -75.45
N ASN A 23 2.88 48.45 -75.00
CA ASN A 23 2.31 47.20 -74.50
C ASN A 23 2.39 47.12 -72.97
N SER A 24 1.90 48.16 -72.30
CA SER A 24 1.73 48.20 -70.83
C SER A 24 0.85 47.05 -70.32
N ARG A 25 -0.07 46.54 -71.17
CA ARG A 25 -0.94 45.41 -70.85
C ARG A 25 -0.16 44.14 -70.49
N ALA A 26 0.91 43.81 -71.22
CA ALA A 26 1.73 42.63 -70.91
C ALA A 26 2.34 42.71 -69.50
N TRP A 27 2.88 43.88 -69.11
CA TRP A 27 3.47 44.10 -67.78
C TRP A 27 2.42 44.12 -66.66
N ILE A 28 1.23 44.68 -66.90
CA ILE A 28 0.11 44.64 -65.94
C ILE A 28 -0.35 43.19 -65.72
N VAL A 29 -0.48 42.40 -66.79
CA VAL A 29 -0.83 40.96 -66.69
C VAL A 29 0.25 40.18 -65.95
N ALA A 30 1.54 40.44 -66.20
CA ALA A 30 2.64 39.82 -65.48
C ALA A 30 2.64 40.15 -63.97
N GLY A 31 2.35 41.40 -63.60
CA GLY A 31 2.21 41.82 -62.21
C GLY A 31 1.04 41.14 -61.50
N ILE A 32 -0.14 41.10 -62.15
CA ILE A 32 -1.32 40.39 -61.63
C ILE A 32 -1.06 38.89 -61.50
N ALA A 33 -0.38 38.27 -62.48
CA ALA A 33 -0.03 36.85 -62.45
C ALA A 33 0.95 36.53 -61.30
N THR A 34 1.92 37.41 -61.03
CA THR A 34 2.84 37.27 -59.88
C THR A 34 2.07 37.32 -58.56
N ILE A 35 1.19 38.31 -58.38
CA ILE A 35 0.36 38.43 -57.17
C ILE A 35 -0.54 37.20 -57.00
N ALA A 36 -1.22 36.76 -58.06
CA ALA A 36 -2.08 35.58 -58.03
C ALA A 36 -1.29 34.30 -57.70
N ALA A 37 -0.07 34.14 -58.23
CA ALA A 37 0.80 33.01 -57.91
C ALA A 37 1.28 33.03 -56.45
N THR A 38 1.69 34.19 -55.93
CA THR A 38 2.14 34.31 -54.53
C THR A 38 0.99 34.04 -53.54
N PHE A 39 -0.13 34.75 -53.67
CA PHE A 39 -1.24 34.61 -52.72
C PHE A 39 -2.01 33.29 -52.91
N GLY A 40 -2.23 32.86 -54.15
CA GLY A 40 -2.87 31.57 -54.45
C GLY A 40 -2.03 30.38 -54.01
N GLY A 41 -0.73 30.39 -54.32
CA GLY A 41 0.20 29.33 -53.94
C GLY A 41 0.40 29.24 -52.42
N PHE A 42 0.74 30.36 -51.77
CA PHE A 42 0.97 30.38 -50.32
C PHE A 42 -0.33 30.14 -49.54
N GLY A 43 -1.45 30.70 -49.96
CA GLY A 43 -2.76 30.48 -49.34
C GLY A 43 -3.24 29.03 -49.45
N THR A 44 -3.07 28.40 -50.62
CA THR A 44 -3.39 26.97 -50.80
C THR A 44 -2.48 26.09 -49.94
N TRP A 45 -1.17 26.38 -49.92
CA TRP A 45 -0.22 25.64 -49.09
C TRP A 45 -0.56 25.76 -47.60
N ALA A 46 -0.82 26.97 -47.11
CA ALA A 46 -1.19 27.22 -45.71
C ALA A 46 -2.54 26.59 -45.31
N ALA A 47 -3.48 26.45 -46.24
CA ALA A 47 -4.76 25.77 -46.01
C ALA A 47 -4.66 24.23 -45.97
N LEU A 48 -3.66 23.65 -46.65
CA LEU A 48 -3.40 22.20 -46.62
C LEU A 48 -2.34 21.79 -45.58
N ALA A 49 -1.56 22.75 -45.06
CA ALA A 49 -0.55 22.53 -44.03
C ALA A 49 -1.20 22.13 -42.69
N SER A 50 -1.32 20.83 -42.46
CA SER A 50 -1.81 20.26 -41.19
C SER A 50 -0.80 20.56 -40.08
N LEU A 51 -1.16 21.46 -39.16
CA LEU A 51 -0.29 21.92 -38.09
C LEU A 51 -0.47 21.06 -36.84
N ASP A 52 0.14 19.87 -36.83
CA ASP A 52 -0.01 18.87 -35.77
C ASP A 52 0.47 19.40 -34.40
N SER A 53 -0.50 19.75 -33.54
CA SER A 53 -0.25 20.28 -32.20
C SER A 53 -0.45 19.19 -31.14
N ALA A 54 0.65 18.55 -30.72
CA ALA A 54 0.64 17.54 -29.67
C ALA A 54 0.80 18.17 -28.27
N ALA A 55 -0.31 18.34 -27.56
CA ALA A 55 -0.31 18.77 -26.15
C ALA A 55 0.11 17.61 -25.23
N ILE A 56 1.41 17.47 -24.96
CA ILE A 56 1.96 16.41 -24.12
C ILE A 56 1.72 16.75 -22.63
N ALA A 57 0.67 16.17 -22.04
CA ALA A 57 0.38 16.27 -20.61
C ALA A 57 0.87 15.01 -19.86
N PRO A 58 1.75 15.12 -18.84
CA PRO A 58 2.21 13.98 -18.07
C PRO A 58 1.12 13.51 -17.08
N GLY A 59 0.39 12.46 -17.44
CA GLY A 59 -0.55 11.77 -16.55
C GLY A 59 0.13 10.67 -15.72
N VAL A 60 -0.11 10.64 -14.41
CA VAL A 60 0.35 9.57 -13.52
C VAL A 60 -0.85 8.72 -13.09
N VAL A 61 -0.82 7.42 -13.42
CA VAL A 61 -1.81 6.46 -12.93
C VAL A 61 -1.41 6.02 -11.53
N VAL A 62 -2.14 6.48 -10.52
CA VAL A 62 -2.00 6.01 -9.13
C VAL A 62 -3.10 4.98 -8.86
N VAL A 63 -2.74 3.80 -8.36
CA VAL A 63 -3.71 2.81 -7.88
C VAL A 63 -4.17 3.22 -6.49
N GLU A 64 -5.48 3.33 -6.29
CA GLU A 64 -6.09 3.65 -4.99
C GLU A 64 -6.00 2.44 -4.04
N SER A 65 -4.82 2.27 -3.46
CA SER A 65 -4.49 1.19 -2.54
C SER A 65 -4.94 1.53 -1.12
N GLU A 66 -6.14 1.06 -0.75
CA GLU A 66 -6.61 1.02 0.65
C GLU A 66 -5.70 0.13 1.52
N ARG A 67 -4.55 0.67 1.94
CA ARG A 67 -3.55 -0.04 2.76
C ARG A 67 -4.02 -0.21 4.21
N LYS A 68 -5.00 -1.10 4.40
CA LYS A 68 -5.54 -1.49 5.71
C LYS A 68 -4.46 -2.17 6.54
N SER A 69 -3.87 -1.39 7.45
CA SER A 69 -2.82 -1.85 8.36
C SER A 69 -3.40 -2.80 9.40
N VAL A 70 -3.27 -4.10 9.16
CA VAL A 70 -3.59 -5.15 10.14
C VAL A 70 -2.53 -5.12 11.25
N GLN A 71 -2.77 -4.25 12.24
CA GLN A 71 -1.98 -4.19 13.47
C GLN A 71 -2.67 -5.06 14.52
N HIS A 72 -1.96 -6.05 15.05
CA HIS A 72 -2.44 -6.87 16.15
C HIS A 72 -2.32 -6.09 17.46
N LEU A 73 -3.38 -6.12 18.28
CA LEU A 73 -3.48 -5.30 19.50
C LEU A 73 -2.53 -5.78 20.62
N GLU A 74 -2.10 -7.03 20.55
CA GLU A 74 -1.17 -7.66 21.50
C GLU A 74 0.18 -7.91 20.81
N GLY A 75 1.20 -7.12 21.18
CA GLY A 75 2.51 -7.08 20.52
C GLY A 75 3.42 -8.28 20.80
N GLY A 76 3.04 -9.47 20.35
CA GLY A 76 3.90 -10.66 20.38
C GLY A 76 5.08 -10.59 19.40
N LEU A 77 6.16 -11.31 19.71
CA LEU A 77 7.28 -11.52 18.78
C LEU A 77 6.79 -12.18 17.50
N VAL A 78 7.24 -11.70 16.33
CA VAL A 78 6.94 -12.34 15.04
C VAL A 78 7.86 -13.53 14.85
N LYS A 79 7.29 -14.74 14.77
CA LYS A 79 8.04 -15.98 14.55
C LYS A 79 8.32 -16.21 13.06
N GLU A 80 7.36 -15.88 12.20
CA GLU A 80 7.43 -16.16 10.76
C GLU A 80 6.47 -15.25 10.00
N ILE A 81 6.89 -14.75 8.83
CA ILE A 81 6.03 -14.05 7.87
C ILE A 81 5.90 -14.98 6.66
N LEU A 82 4.65 -15.33 6.32
CA LEU A 82 4.34 -16.42 5.38
C LEU A 82 4.04 -15.91 3.96
N VAL A 83 4.03 -14.60 3.75
CA VAL A 83 3.71 -13.92 2.49
C VAL A 83 4.72 -12.82 2.16
N ARG A 84 4.87 -12.49 0.88
CA ARG A 84 5.74 -11.44 0.35
C ARG A 84 4.94 -10.30 -0.27
N ASN A 85 5.58 -9.15 -0.46
CA ASN A 85 4.96 -7.99 -1.10
C ASN A 85 4.57 -8.33 -2.55
N GLY A 86 3.27 -8.37 -2.83
CA GLY A 86 2.71 -8.69 -4.15
C GLY A 86 2.10 -10.10 -4.27
N ASP A 87 2.23 -10.96 -3.26
CA ASP A 87 1.58 -12.27 -3.26
C ASP A 87 0.04 -12.10 -3.17
N PRO A 88 -0.76 -12.81 -3.99
CA PRO A 88 -2.21 -12.79 -3.89
C PRO A 88 -2.69 -13.59 -2.68
N VAL A 89 -3.56 -13.01 -1.85
CA VAL A 89 -4.06 -13.62 -0.60
C VAL A 89 -5.59 -13.63 -0.54
N ALA A 90 -6.14 -14.71 -0.01
CA ALA A 90 -7.57 -14.92 0.20
C ALA A 90 -8.01 -14.60 1.65
N ARG A 91 -9.32 -14.52 1.88
CA ARG A 91 -9.87 -14.35 3.23
C ARG A 91 -9.68 -15.64 4.03
N GLY A 92 -8.81 -15.59 5.03
CA GLY A 92 -8.52 -16.70 5.95
C GLY A 92 -7.06 -17.14 5.95
N ASP A 93 -6.27 -16.65 4.99
CA ASP A 93 -4.86 -17.01 4.86
C ASP A 93 -4.03 -16.48 6.04
N VAL A 94 -3.15 -17.34 6.57
CA VAL A 94 -2.29 -16.98 7.71
C VAL A 94 -1.08 -16.20 7.20
N LEU A 95 -1.17 -14.87 7.23
CA LEU A 95 -0.12 -13.98 6.71
C LEU A 95 1.14 -13.95 7.59
N VAL A 96 0.95 -14.00 8.92
CA VAL A 96 2.00 -13.88 9.94
C VAL A 96 1.72 -14.86 11.07
N ARG A 97 2.78 -15.48 11.60
CA ARG A 97 2.75 -16.37 12.75
C ARG A 97 3.50 -15.71 13.91
N LEU A 98 2.81 -15.50 15.04
CA LEU A 98 3.41 -14.96 16.26
C LEU A 98 4.05 -16.07 17.10
N GLU A 99 5.01 -15.69 17.95
CA GLU A 99 5.70 -16.59 18.86
C GLU A 99 4.91 -16.71 20.18
N ASN A 100 3.94 -17.63 20.22
CA ASN A 100 3.02 -17.80 21.35
C ASN A 100 3.67 -18.40 22.62
N THR A 101 4.99 -18.38 22.77
CA THR A 101 5.73 -18.97 23.90
C THR A 101 5.31 -18.37 25.24
N HIS A 102 5.20 -17.03 25.32
CA HIS A 102 4.75 -16.35 26.54
C HIS A 102 3.27 -16.66 26.86
N ALA A 103 2.39 -16.55 25.87
CA ALA A 103 0.96 -16.83 26.03
C ALA A 103 0.69 -18.28 26.47
N LYS A 104 1.45 -19.24 25.92
CA LYS A 104 1.37 -20.64 26.34
C LYS A 104 1.88 -20.84 27.77
N ALA A 105 3.03 -20.24 28.12
CA ALA A 105 3.56 -20.33 29.49
C ALA A 105 2.56 -19.76 30.52
N LEU A 106 1.93 -18.62 30.22
CA LEU A 106 0.90 -18.03 31.07
C LEU A 106 -0.35 -18.91 31.20
N HIS A 107 -0.82 -19.49 30.09
CA HIS A 107 -1.91 -20.48 30.10
C HIS A 107 -1.58 -21.68 30.99
N ASP A 108 -0.39 -22.26 30.85
CA ASP A 108 0.02 -23.47 31.57
C ASP A 108 0.29 -23.19 33.08
N VAL A 109 0.61 -21.94 33.44
CA VAL A 109 0.62 -21.46 34.84
C VAL A 109 -0.80 -21.35 35.40
N ILE A 110 -1.67 -20.54 34.78
CA ILE A 110 -3.05 -20.29 35.25
C ILE A 110 -3.85 -21.59 35.32
N ARG A 111 -3.68 -22.51 34.35
CA ARG A 111 -4.34 -23.82 34.39
C ARG A 111 -3.89 -24.65 35.58
N GLY A 112 -2.61 -24.62 35.92
CA GLY A 112 -2.07 -25.30 37.11
C GLY A 112 -2.59 -24.72 38.43
N GLU A 113 -2.81 -23.41 38.50
CA GLU A 113 -3.44 -22.76 39.67
C GLU A 113 -4.91 -23.16 39.82
N ILE A 114 -5.67 -23.18 38.72
CA ILE A 114 -7.06 -23.67 38.69
C ILE A 114 -7.14 -25.12 39.15
N ASP A 115 -6.22 -25.98 38.70
CA ASP A 115 -6.21 -27.40 39.05
C ASP A 115 -5.88 -27.61 40.54
N ALA A 116 -4.91 -26.88 41.08
CA ALA A 116 -4.57 -26.91 42.50
C ALA A 116 -5.74 -26.40 43.38
N ALA A 117 -6.35 -25.28 43.02
CA ALA A 117 -7.48 -24.71 43.76
C ALA A 117 -8.72 -25.63 43.75
N ARG A 118 -8.99 -26.32 42.64
CA ARG A 118 -10.08 -27.32 42.57
C ARG A 118 -9.76 -28.58 43.38
N ALA A 119 -8.50 -29.04 43.39
CA ALA A 119 -8.08 -30.17 44.21
C ALA A 119 -8.16 -29.87 45.72
N GLU A 120 -7.82 -28.64 46.13
CA GLU A 120 -8.05 -28.16 47.49
C GLU A 120 -9.55 -28.04 47.82
N ALA A 121 -10.35 -27.45 46.93
CA ALA A 121 -11.80 -27.35 47.14
C ALA A 121 -12.45 -28.73 47.34
N ALA A 122 -12.03 -29.74 46.57
CA ALA A 122 -12.48 -31.13 46.74
C ALA A 122 -12.11 -31.70 48.12
N ARG A 123 -10.87 -31.47 48.60
CA ARG A 123 -10.45 -31.84 49.96
C ARG A 123 -11.30 -31.14 51.02
N LEU A 124 -11.52 -29.83 50.89
CA LEU A 124 -12.30 -29.05 51.86
C LEU A 124 -13.77 -29.46 51.90
N VAL A 125 -14.36 -29.89 50.78
CA VAL A 125 -15.69 -30.49 50.74
C VAL A 125 -15.69 -31.84 51.47
N ALA A 126 -14.71 -32.72 51.23
CA ALA A 126 -14.58 -34.00 51.93
C ALA A 126 -14.37 -33.84 53.44
N GLU A 127 -13.58 -32.86 53.88
CA GLU A 127 -13.38 -32.52 55.31
C GLU A 127 -14.65 -31.93 55.95
N ARG A 128 -15.42 -31.12 55.22
CA ARG A 128 -16.70 -30.56 55.69
C ARG A 128 -17.78 -31.64 55.84
N ASP A 129 -17.85 -32.56 54.88
CA ASP A 129 -18.91 -33.57 54.80
C ASP A 129 -18.55 -34.88 55.53
N GLY A 130 -17.35 -34.97 56.12
CA GLY A 130 -16.91 -36.14 56.91
C GLY A 130 -16.67 -37.41 56.09
N LEU A 131 -16.28 -37.27 54.81
CA LEU A 131 -16.11 -38.39 53.88
C LEU A 131 -14.84 -39.21 54.16
N GLU A 132 -14.78 -40.44 53.66
CA GLU A 132 -13.61 -41.31 53.85
C GLU A 132 -12.46 -41.06 52.85
N ASP A 133 -12.76 -40.57 51.64
CA ASP A 133 -11.79 -40.18 50.58
C ASP A 133 -12.27 -38.93 49.83
N ILE A 134 -11.37 -38.29 49.08
CA ILE A 134 -11.61 -37.07 48.32
C ILE A 134 -12.24 -37.37 46.95
N ALA A 135 -13.48 -36.93 46.75
CA ALA A 135 -14.15 -36.94 45.45
C ALA A 135 -13.62 -35.83 44.52
N PHE A 136 -12.50 -36.09 43.85
CA PHE A 136 -11.91 -35.14 42.89
C PHE A 136 -12.76 -35.01 41.60
N PRO A 137 -12.93 -33.78 41.05
CA PRO A 137 -13.62 -33.57 39.78
C PRO A 137 -13.00 -34.31 38.58
N GLU A 138 -13.85 -34.80 37.68
CA GLU A 138 -13.46 -35.55 36.48
C GLU A 138 -12.47 -34.78 35.57
N ASP A 139 -12.60 -33.45 35.49
CA ASP A 139 -11.72 -32.61 34.65
C ASP A 139 -10.27 -32.54 35.14
N ILE A 140 -10.02 -32.93 36.40
CA ILE A 140 -8.68 -33.09 36.98
C ILE A 140 -8.24 -34.55 36.88
N LEU A 141 -9.13 -35.51 37.17
CA LEU A 141 -8.84 -36.94 37.07
C LEU A 141 -8.44 -37.36 35.65
N ALA A 142 -9.11 -36.82 34.63
CA ALA A 142 -8.76 -37.01 33.21
C ALA A 142 -7.34 -36.51 32.86
N ARG A 143 -6.71 -35.71 33.73
CA ARG A 143 -5.36 -35.16 33.57
C ARG A 143 -4.41 -35.56 34.71
N ALA A 144 -4.78 -36.55 35.53
CA ALA A 144 -3.92 -37.11 36.57
C ALA A 144 -2.62 -37.77 36.03
N GLN A 145 -2.51 -37.95 34.70
CA GLN A 145 -1.27 -38.37 34.02
C GLN A 145 -0.25 -37.22 33.85
N VAL A 146 -0.65 -35.96 34.07
CA VAL A 146 0.26 -34.80 34.01
C VAL A 146 1.02 -34.72 35.34
N PRO A 147 2.37 -34.76 35.37
CA PRO A 147 3.14 -34.89 36.62
C PRO A 147 2.80 -33.85 37.70
N LYS A 148 2.68 -32.56 37.31
CA LYS A 148 2.30 -31.47 38.22
C LYS A 148 0.88 -31.62 38.81
N VAL A 149 -0.04 -32.25 38.08
CA VAL A 149 -1.40 -32.54 38.55
C VAL A 149 -1.40 -33.77 39.45
N ALA A 150 -0.64 -34.81 39.11
CA ALA A 150 -0.46 -36.00 39.94
C ALA A 150 0.12 -35.64 41.33
N GLU A 151 1.16 -34.80 41.34
CA GLU A 151 1.79 -34.28 42.57
C GLU A 151 0.80 -33.48 43.43
N ALA A 152 0.04 -32.56 42.82
CA ALA A 152 -0.98 -31.79 43.53
C ALA A 152 -2.10 -32.67 44.12
N LEU A 153 -2.63 -33.63 43.34
CA LEU A 153 -3.65 -34.58 43.80
C LEU A 153 -3.13 -35.43 44.97
N GLN A 154 -1.90 -35.97 44.87
CA GLN A 154 -1.31 -36.78 45.93
C GLN A 154 -1.01 -35.94 47.19
N GLY A 155 -0.59 -34.68 47.02
CA GLY A 155 -0.42 -33.73 48.12
C GLY A 155 -1.72 -33.51 48.91
N GLN A 156 -2.84 -33.32 48.22
CA GLN A 156 -4.15 -33.17 48.88
C GLN A 156 -4.59 -34.47 49.58
N ARG A 157 -4.40 -35.65 48.95
CA ARG A 157 -4.67 -36.97 49.59
C ARG A 157 -3.84 -37.17 50.86
N ASN A 158 -2.54 -36.87 50.82
CA ASN A 158 -1.64 -37.01 51.97
C ASN A 158 -2.05 -36.07 53.12
N LEU A 159 -2.38 -34.81 52.81
CA LEU A 159 -2.83 -33.82 53.79
C LEU A 159 -4.16 -34.22 54.44
N PHE A 160 -5.10 -34.72 53.64
CA PHE A 160 -6.40 -35.20 54.11
C PHE A 160 -6.26 -36.38 55.08
N ALA A 161 -5.50 -37.41 54.70
CA ALA A 161 -5.24 -38.56 55.56
C ALA A 161 -4.59 -38.14 56.91
N ALA A 162 -3.57 -37.28 56.86
CA ALA A 162 -2.91 -36.78 58.07
C ALA A 162 -3.86 -35.98 58.99
N ARG A 163 -4.75 -35.15 58.41
CA ARG A 163 -5.80 -34.44 59.16
C ARG A 163 -6.81 -35.40 59.78
N ARG A 164 -7.29 -36.40 59.02
CA ARG A 164 -8.29 -37.37 59.47
C ARG A 164 -7.77 -38.19 60.66
N THR A 165 -6.55 -38.73 60.57
CA THR A 165 -5.90 -39.45 61.68
C THR A 165 -5.69 -38.56 62.91
N SER A 166 -5.40 -37.28 62.73
CA SER A 166 -5.27 -36.34 63.86
C SER A 166 -6.62 -36.05 64.54
N LEU A 167 -7.72 -36.01 63.79
CA LEU A 167 -9.08 -35.86 64.33
C LEU A 167 -9.56 -37.14 65.02
N GLU A 168 -9.40 -38.30 64.38
CA GLU A 168 -9.69 -39.63 64.96
C GLU A 168 -8.96 -39.82 66.29
N GLY A 169 -7.66 -39.48 66.34
CA GLY A 169 -6.84 -39.56 67.55
C GLY A 169 -7.27 -38.58 68.66
N GLN A 170 -7.85 -37.42 68.33
CA GLN A 170 -8.42 -36.51 69.32
C GLN A 170 -9.76 -37.01 69.88
N VAL A 171 -10.62 -37.56 69.02
CA VAL A 171 -11.91 -38.13 69.44
C VAL A 171 -11.72 -39.38 70.31
N ALA A 172 -10.71 -40.20 70.03
CA ALA A 172 -10.39 -41.41 70.81
C ALA A 172 -9.79 -41.15 72.21
N ILE A 173 -9.61 -39.89 72.62
CA ILE A 173 -9.07 -39.48 73.94
C ILE A 173 -10.19 -38.95 74.88
N LEU A 174 -11.42 -38.75 74.36
CA LEU A 174 -12.58 -38.20 75.08
C LEU A 174 -13.58 -39.29 75.52
#